data_AF-M4BIL4-F1
#
_entry.id   AF-M4BIL4-F1
#
_cell.length_a   1.000
_cell.length_b   1.000
_cell.length_c   1.000
_cell.angle_alpha   90.00
_cell.angle_beta   90.00
_cell.angle_gamma   90.00
#
_symmetry.space_group_name_H-M   'P 1'
#
loop_
_entity.id
_entity.type
_entity.pdbx_description
1 polymer ?
#
loop_
_entity_poly.entity_id
_entity_poly.type
_entity_poly.pdbx_seq_one_letter_code
_entity_poly.pdbx_strand_id
1 'polypeptide(L)'
;MVCRIVGAGVSSDSKTWEDLVLLPELNAVFGEDASVNVQHLNAQRFEHDGLFAVTYYPLAMHIDRRLAADVNYFENEHADLTPHDLVILGGTFDHLHNGHKKLLSLAVGLCANRMIVGVTADRMLRRKVHAELLEPLEKRKCAVRAYIAFLNPTIMADIVTINDPFGPAIVVPEAAAMVVSTETLSGAAKINSIRVGRGLPKLHIFACRRTESSTLSSSCIRAKIAASRSH
;
A
#
# COMPACT_ATOMS: atom_id res chain seq x y z
N MET A 1 -7.51 -6.90 -17.11
CA MET A 1 -7.77 -8.34 -16.97
C MET A 1 -6.59 -9.08 -17.59
N VAL A 2 -5.55 -9.41 -16.81
CA VAL A 2 -4.42 -10.19 -17.31
C VAL A 2 -4.73 -11.66 -17.03
N CYS A 3 -5.11 -12.41 -18.05
CA CYS A 3 -5.32 -13.84 -17.94
C CYS A 3 -4.15 -14.56 -18.61
N ARG A 4 -3.46 -15.44 -17.88
CA ARG A 4 -2.42 -16.32 -18.44
C ARG A 4 -3.04 -17.69 -18.64
N ILE A 5 -3.24 -18.05 -19.90
CA ILE A 5 -3.73 -19.37 -20.30
C ILE A 5 -2.52 -20.30 -20.36
N VAL A 6 -2.56 -21.41 -19.63
CA VAL A 6 -1.57 -22.49 -19.72
C VAL A 6 -2.27 -23.69 -20.32
N GLY A 7 -2.00 -23.95 -21.59
CA GLY A 7 -2.51 -25.11 -22.34
C GLY A 7 -1.56 -25.42 -23.48
N ALA A 8 -1.31 -26.72 -23.71
CA ALA A 8 -0.53 -27.15 -24.86
C ALA A 8 -1.40 -27.02 -26.12
N GLY A 9 -1.15 -26.00 -26.95
CA GLY A 9 -1.76 -25.89 -28.28
C GLY A 9 -2.78 -24.77 -28.49
N VAL A 10 -2.68 -23.62 -27.80
CA VAL A 10 -3.55 -22.47 -28.09
C VAL A 10 -3.26 -21.97 -29.52
N SER A 11 -4.20 -22.20 -30.44
CA SER A 11 -4.16 -21.67 -31.81
C SER A 11 -4.26 -20.15 -31.81
N SER A 12 -3.58 -19.47 -32.75
CA SER A 12 -3.51 -18.01 -32.85
C SER A 12 -4.81 -17.31 -33.26
N ASP A 13 -5.89 -18.06 -33.49
CA ASP A 13 -7.14 -17.55 -34.10
C ASP A 13 -8.24 -17.18 -33.10
N SER A 14 -8.06 -17.44 -31.79
CA SER A 14 -9.03 -17.05 -30.76
C SER A 14 -9.00 -15.53 -30.51
N LYS A 15 -10.10 -14.82 -30.80
CA LYS A 15 -10.13 -13.35 -30.79
C LYS A 15 -10.69 -12.73 -29.51
N THR A 16 -11.44 -13.49 -28.71
CA THR A 16 -12.08 -12.99 -27.48
C THR A 16 -11.90 -13.92 -26.29
N TRP A 17 -12.18 -13.39 -25.09
CA TRP A 17 -12.15 -14.13 -23.82
C TRP A 17 -13.08 -15.35 -23.84
N GLU A 18 -14.26 -15.19 -24.41
CA GLU A 18 -15.30 -16.23 -24.49
C GLU A 18 -14.84 -17.37 -25.40
N ASP A 19 -14.24 -17.04 -26.56
CA ASP A 19 -13.69 -18.03 -27.49
C ASP A 19 -12.65 -18.93 -26.82
N LEU A 20 -11.78 -18.33 -25.98
CA LEU A 20 -10.72 -19.05 -25.28
C LEU A 20 -11.28 -19.98 -24.20
N VAL A 21 -12.32 -19.55 -23.48
CA VAL A 21 -12.96 -20.37 -22.44
C VAL A 21 -13.76 -21.52 -23.04
N LEU A 22 -14.19 -21.45 -24.30
CA LEU A 22 -14.90 -22.53 -24.98
C LEU A 22 -13.96 -23.61 -25.55
N LEU A 23 -12.63 -23.41 -25.51
CA LEU A 23 -11.68 -24.39 -26.04
C LEU A 23 -11.79 -25.75 -25.32
N PRO A 24 -11.92 -26.88 -26.07
CA PRO A 24 -12.09 -28.22 -25.51
C PRO A 24 -11.00 -28.64 -24.53
N GLU A 25 -9.76 -28.26 -24.83
CA GLU A 25 -8.55 -28.58 -24.08
C GLU A 25 -8.34 -27.72 -22.83
N LEU A 26 -9.14 -26.66 -22.64
CA LEU A 26 -9.01 -25.79 -21.48
C LEU A 26 -9.71 -26.40 -20.26
N ASN A 27 -8.93 -26.69 -19.22
CA ASN A 27 -9.44 -27.31 -17.99
C ASN A 27 -9.53 -26.33 -16.81
N ALA A 28 -8.70 -25.28 -16.82
CA ALA A 28 -8.63 -24.32 -15.73
C ALA A 28 -8.30 -22.92 -16.24
N VAL A 29 -8.88 -21.93 -15.57
CA VAL A 29 -8.61 -20.52 -15.76
C VAL A 29 -8.09 -19.92 -14.46
N PHE A 30 -7.04 -19.11 -14.55
CA PHE A 30 -6.55 -18.30 -13.43
C PHE A 30 -6.74 -16.82 -13.76
N GLY A 31 -7.38 -16.06 -12.86
CA GLY A 31 -7.60 -14.62 -13.09
C GLY A 31 -7.62 -13.82 -11.78
N GLU A 32 -7.40 -12.51 -11.89
CA GLU A 32 -7.31 -11.61 -10.74
C GLU A 32 -8.65 -11.28 -10.12
N ASP A 33 -9.75 -11.37 -10.86
CA ASP A 33 -11.06 -10.88 -10.43
C ASP A 33 -11.89 -11.97 -9.77
N ALA A 34 -12.34 -11.74 -8.54
CA ALA A 34 -13.16 -12.69 -7.79
C ALA A 34 -14.62 -12.79 -8.29
N SER A 35 -15.07 -11.85 -9.11
CA SER A 35 -16.44 -11.75 -9.61
C SER A 35 -16.69 -12.44 -10.95
N VAL A 36 -15.64 -13.00 -11.58
CA VAL A 36 -15.77 -13.69 -12.86
C VAL A 36 -16.56 -14.98 -12.67
N ASN A 37 -17.78 -15.00 -13.22
CA ASN A 37 -18.66 -16.15 -13.16
C ASN A 37 -18.48 -17.02 -14.42
N VAL A 38 -17.70 -18.09 -14.30
CA VAL A 38 -17.54 -19.08 -15.38
C VAL A 38 -18.69 -20.09 -15.47
N GLN A 39 -19.67 -20.07 -14.56
CA GLN A 39 -20.78 -21.03 -14.59
C GLN A 39 -21.67 -20.83 -15.83
N HIS A 40 -21.90 -19.58 -16.25
CA HIS A 40 -22.63 -19.29 -17.48
C HIS A 40 -21.89 -19.84 -18.71
N LEU A 41 -20.56 -19.70 -18.75
CA LEU A 41 -19.72 -20.21 -19.83
C LEU A 41 -19.65 -21.75 -19.83
N ASN A 42 -19.66 -22.38 -18.66
CA ASN A 42 -19.73 -23.84 -18.53
C ASN A 42 -21.06 -24.41 -19.02
N ALA A 43 -22.18 -23.70 -18.84
CA ALA A 43 -23.46 -24.10 -19.42
C ALA A 43 -23.39 -24.11 -20.96
N GLN A 44 -22.78 -23.09 -21.56
CA GLN A 44 -22.57 -23.03 -23.01
C GLN A 44 -21.63 -24.14 -23.52
N ARG A 45 -20.56 -24.48 -22.79
CA ARG A 45 -19.67 -25.62 -23.14
C ARG A 45 -20.40 -26.95 -23.16
N PHE A 46 -21.31 -27.14 -22.20
CA PHE A 46 -22.10 -28.37 -22.10
C PHE A 46 -23.09 -28.49 -23.26
N GLU A 47 -23.77 -27.39 -23.61
CA GLU A 47 -24.74 -27.35 -24.72
C GLU A 47 -24.08 -27.51 -26.10
N HIS A 48 -22.88 -26.96 -26.29
CA HIS A 48 -22.19 -27.01 -27.58
C HIS A 48 -21.53 -28.38 -27.85
N ASP A 49 -20.77 -28.93 -26.90
CA ASP A 49 -19.87 -30.08 -27.14
C ASP A 49 -19.88 -31.16 -26.04
N GLY A 50 -20.70 -31.01 -24.98
CA GLY A 50 -20.71 -31.96 -23.86
C GLY A 50 -19.41 -32.01 -23.05
N LEU A 51 -18.61 -30.94 -23.10
CA LEU A 51 -17.28 -30.86 -22.48
C LEU A 51 -17.33 -30.69 -20.95
N PHE A 52 -16.26 -31.10 -20.27
CA PHE A 52 -16.10 -30.91 -18.83
C PHE A 52 -16.07 -29.43 -18.42
N ALA A 53 -16.57 -29.14 -17.21
CA ALA A 53 -16.61 -27.79 -16.66
C ALA A 53 -15.21 -27.22 -16.41
N VAL A 54 -14.95 -26.01 -16.91
CA VAL A 54 -13.74 -25.26 -16.61
C VAL A 54 -13.81 -24.77 -15.17
N THR A 55 -12.73 -25.02 -14.41
CA THR A 55 -12.61 -24.47 -13.07
C THR A 55 -11.95 -23.10 -13.11
N TYR A 56 -12.63 -22.07 -12.60
CA TYR A 56 -12.02 -20.75 -12.40
C TYR A 56 -11.39 -20.65 -11.02
N TYR A 57 -10.11 -20.34 -11.00
CA TYR A 57 -9.35 -20.07 -9.80
C TYR A 57 -9.13 -18.56 -9.67
N PRO A 58 -9.90 -17.85 -8.82
CA PRO A 58 -9.64 -16.46 -8.53
C PRO A 58 -8.32 -16.36 -7.77
N LEU A 59 -7.29 -15.85 -8.44
CA LEU A 59 -5.99 -15.60 -7.85
C LEU A 59 -6.11 -14.59 -6.72
N ALA A 60 -7.01 -13.59 -6.79
CA ALA A 60 -7.27 -12.68 -5.68
C ALA A 60 -7.59 -13.41 -4.38
N MET A 61 -8.47 -14.42 -4.36
CA MET A 61 -8.79 -15.14 -3.12
C MET A 61 -7.60 -15.94 -2.55
N HIS A 62 -6.74 -16.47 -3.42
CA HIS A 62 -5.57 -17.26 -3.00
C HIS A 62 -4.40 -16.37 -2.59
N ILE A 63 -4.30 -15.19 -3.21
CA ILE A 63 -3.36 -14.13 -2.88
C ILE A 63 -3.80 -13.46 -1.59
N ASP A 64 -5.05 -13.02 -1.44
CA ASP A 64 -5.58 -12.34 -0.25
C ASP A 64 -5.48 -13.21 1.00
N ARG A 65 -5.73 -14.53 0.91
CA ARG A 65 -5.54 -15.45 2.05
C ARG A 65 -4.07 -15.68 2.41
N ARG A 66 -3.13 -15.56 1.47
CA ARG A 66 -1.68 -15.72 1.72
C ARG A 66 -0.97 -14.39 1.99
N LEU A 67 -1.55 -13.28 1.54
CA LEU A 67 -1.19 -11.89 1.80
C LEU A 67 -2.00 -11.29 2.95
N ALA A 68 -2.80 -12.08 3.67
CA ALA A 68 -3.31 -11.76 4.99
C ALA A 68 -2.15 -11.66 6.01
N ALA A 69 -1.13 -10.87 5.68
CA ALA A 69 -0.56 -9.97 6.64
C ALA A 69 -1.72 -9.15 7.21
N ASP A 70 -1.70 -8.98 8.53
CA ASP A 70 -2.60 -8.20 9.36
C ASP A 70 -2.64 -6.71 8.91
N VAL A 71 -3.18 -6.43 7.71
CA VAL A 71 -3.15 -5.14 7.02
C VAL A 71 -4.58 -4.70 6.72
N ASN A 72 -5.01 -3.64 7.39
CA ASN A 72 -6.28 -2.97 7.17
C ASN A 72 -6.11 -1.88 6.12
N TYR A 73 -6.82 -1.97 4.99
CA TYR A 73 -6.82 -0.91 3.98
C TYR A 73 -7.83 0.17 4.35
N PHE A 74 -7.41 1.43 4.30
CA PHE A 74 -8.30 2.57 4.57
C PHE A 74 -9.48 2.65 3.61
N GLU A 75 -9.28 2.27 2.34
CA GLU A 75 -10.33 2.28 1.34
C GLU A 75 -11.34 1.13 1.48
N ASN A 76 -11.19 0.25 2.47
CA ASN A 76 -12.17 -0.80 2.77
C ASN A 76 -13.25 -0.24 3.71
N GLU A 77 -14.50 -0.18 3.26
CA GLU A 77 -15.65 0.31 4.03
C GLU A 77 -15.93 -0.50 5.31
N HIS A 78 -15.40 -1.72 5.40
CA HIS A 78 -15.53 -2.59 6.56
C HIS A 78 -14.27 -2.63 7.44
N ALA A 79 -13.28 -1.76 7.20
CA ALA A 79 -12.09 -1.69 8.03
C ALA A 79 -12.46 -1.26 9.46
N ASP A 80 -11.98 -2.00 10.46
CA ASP A 80 -12.04 -1.55 11.85
C ASP A 80 -11.05 -0.41 12.06
N LEU A 81 -11.57 0.79 12.26
CA LEU A 81 -10.81 2.02 12.49
C LEU A 81 -10.86 2.44 13.98
N THR A 82 -11.07 1.49 14.89
CA THR A 82 -11.02 1.75 16.33
C THR A 82 -9.71 2.47 16.68
N PRO A 83 -9.77 3.62 17.37
CA PRO A 83 -8.56 4.37 17.72
C PRO A 83 -7.61 3.59 18.61
N HIS A 84 -6.32 3.80 18.39
CA HIS A 84 -5.23 3.21 19.17
C HIS A 84 -4.51 4.28 19.99
N ASP A 85 -4.07 3.93 21.19
CA ASP A 85 -3.38 4.86 22.10
C ASP A 85 -2.10 5.44 21.50
N LEU A 86 -1.31 4.61 20.83
CA LEU A 86 -0.05 4.99 20.19
C LEU A 86 0.03 4.50 18.75
N VAL A 87 0.02 5.47 17.82
CA VAL A 87 0.17 5.25 16.37
C VAL A 87 1.55 5.71 15.90
N ILE A 88 2.23 4.88 15.11
CA ILE A 88 3.53 5.21 14.51
C ILE A 88 3.42 5.30 12.99
N LEU A 89 4.08 6.29 12.39
CA LEU A 89 4.31 6.32 10.95
C LEU A 89 5.67 6.93 10.62
N GLY A 90 6.17 6.61 9.43
CA GLY A 90 7.46 7.10 8.95
C GLY A 90 7.36 7.61 7.52
N GLY A 91 8.15 8.65 7.22
CA GLY A 91 8.19 9.22 5.88
C GLY A 91 9.31 10.25 5.72
N THR A 92 9.62 10.56 4.47
CA THR A 92 10.51 11.70 4.21
C THR A 92 9.78 13.03 4.44
N PHE A 93 8.50 13.11 4.07
CA PHE A 93 7.70 14.33 4.17
C PHE A 93 8.32 15.56 3.47
N ASP A 94 9.05 15.31 2.38
CA ASP A 94 9.63 16.35 1.52
C ASP A 94 8.54 16.99 0.66
N HIS A 95 8.47 18.33 0.68
CA HIS A 95 7.43 19.14 0.05
C HIS A 95 6.04 18.60 0.39
N LEU A 96 5.64 18.71 1.66
CA LEU A 96 4.44 18.08 2.22
C LEU A 96 3.20 18.22 1.31
N HIS A 97 2.93 17.18 0.52
CA HIS A 97 1.92 17.16 -0.53
C HIS A 97 0.72 16.27 -0.16
N ASN A 98 -0.30 16.21 -1.01
CA ASN A 98 -1.56 15.53 -0.74
C ASN A 98 -1.42 14.04 -0.41
N GLY A 99 -0.42 13.35 -0.97
CA GLY A 99 -0.11 11.96 -0.62
C GLY A 99 0.32 11.80 0.84
N HIS A 100 1.21 12.67 1.32
CA HIS A 100 1.61 12.69 2.73
C HIS A 100 0.44 13.11 3.64
N LYS A 101 -0.34 14.09 3.20
CA LYS A 101 -1.51 14.58 3.94
C LYS A 101 -2.53 13.47 4.15
N LYS A 102 -2.87 12.71 3.11
CA LYS A 102 -3.76 11.54 3.22
C LYS A 102 -3.25 10.53 4.27
N LEU A 103 -1.96 10.23 4.24
CA LEU A 103 -1.33 9.31 5.20
C LEU A 103 -1.40 9.84 6.65
N LEU A 104 -1.09 11.12 6.85
CA LEU A 104 -1.15 11.78 8.16
C LEU A 104 -2.58 11.88 8.68
N SER A 105 -3.56 12.17 7.81
CA SER A 105 -4.99 12.22 8.16
C SER A 105 -5.51 10.88 8.64
N LEU A 106 -5.14 9.78 7.97
CA LEU A 106 -5.46 8.43 8.44
C LEU A 106 -4.87 8.16 9.82
N ALA A 107 -3.59 8.50 10.02
CA ALA A 107 -2.92 8.28 11.29
C ALA A 107 -3.50 9.10 12.44
N VAL A 108 -3.96 10.34 12.17
CA VAL A 108 -4.69 11.17 13.12
C VAL A 108 -6.05 10.55 13.47
N GLY A 109 -6.79 10.05 12.48
CA GLY A 109 -8.10 9.41 12.72
C GLY A 109 -8.01 8.12 13.54
N LEU A 110 -6.88 7.41 13.45
CA LEU A 110 -6.61 6.18 14.19
C LEU A 110 -5.95 6.41 15.55
N CYS A 111 -5.63 7.65 15.93
CA CYS A 111 -4.87 7.93 17.14
C CYS A 111 -5.78 8.50 18.24
N ALA A 112 -5.82 7.81 19.38
CA ALA A 112 -6.53 8.28 20.57
C ALA A 112 -5.73 9.34 21.35
N ASN A 113 -4.42 9.11 21.55
CA ASN A 113 -3.62 9.90 22.50
C ASN A 113 -2.31 10.44 21.92
N ARG A 114 -1.42 9.55 21.46
CA ARG A 114 -0.05 9.91 21.09
C ARG A 114 0.33 9.36 19.71
N MET A 115 1.06 10.17 18.95
CA MET A 115 1.66 9.76 17.69
C MET A 115 3.17 9.89 17.72
N ILE A 116 3.88 8.93 17.14
CA ILE A 116 5.31 9.08 16.83
C ILE A 116 5.45 9.14 15.31
N VAL A 117 6.01 10.24 14.81
CA VAL A 117 6.22 10.45 13.38
C VAL A 117 7.71 10.50 13.08
N GLY A 118 8.19 9.46 12.41
CA GLY A 118 9.58 9.37 11.97
C GLY A 118 9.82 10.15 10.69
N VAL A 119 10.61 11.23 10.77
CA VAL A 119 11.02 12.03 9.63
C VAL A 119 12.43 11.64 9.20
N THR A 120 12.58 11.17 7.95
CA THR A 120 13.85 10.64 7.43
C THR A 120 14.97 11.70 7.46
N ALA A 121 16.13 11.34 8.00
CA ALA A 121 17.32 12.19 8.01
C ALA A 121 17.89 12.43 6.61
N ASP A 122 18.44 13.62 6.37
CA ASP A 122 18.98 14.02 5.06
C ASP A 122 20.07 13.05 4.54
N ARG A 123 20.85 12.45 5.45
CA ARG A 123 21.89 11.46 5.10
C ARG A 123 21.35 10.22 4.38
N MET A 124 20.10 9.83 4.65
CA MET A 124 19.46 8.68 3.99
C MET A 124 18.89 9.04 2.60
N LEU A 125 18.90 10.33 2.24
CA LEU A 125 18.22 10.86 1.05
C LEU A 125 19.21 11.32 -0.03
N ARG A 126 20.52 11.28 0.26
CA ARG A 126 21.60 11.81 -0.59
C ARG A 126 21.68 11.22 -2.01
N ARG A 127 21.11 10.03 -2.23
CA ARG A 127 21.09 9.37 -3.56
C ARG A 127 19.86 9.74 -4.40
N LYS A 128 18.94 10.57 -3.90
CA LYS A 128 17.74 10.95 -4.65
C LYS A 128 18.08 11.94 -5.76
N VAL A 129 17.38 11.82 -6.88
CA VAL A 129 17.42 12.80 -7.96
C VAL A 129 16.94 14.16 -7.42
N HIS A 130 17.71 15.21 -7.75
CA HIS A 130 17.56 16.57 -7.24
C HIS A 130 17.60 16.68 -5.71
N ALA A 131 18.50 15.95 -5.05
CA ALA A 131 18.63 15.99 -3.59
C ALA A 131 18.95 17.39 -3.04
N GLU A 132 19.56 18.26 -3.84
CA GLU A 132 19.79 19.68 -3.55
C GLU A 132 18.51 20.50 -3.39
N LEU A 133 17.37 20.00 -3.90
CA LEU A 133 16.05 20.61 -3.78
C LEU A 133 15.22 20.02 -2.64
N LEU A 134 15.82 19.14 -1.82
CA LEU A 134 15.19 18.58 -0.62
C LEU A 134 14.94 19.69 0.40
N GLU A 135 13.76 19.69 1.02
CA GLU A 135 13.50 20.58 2.13
C GLU A 135 14.39 20.23 3.36
N PRO A 136 14.93 21.24 4.07
CA PRO A 136 15.67 21.02 5.30
C PRO A 136 14.89 20.17 6.30
N LEU A 137 15.57 19.28 7.03
CA LEU A 137 14.92 18.38 8.00
C LEU A 137 13.96 19.10 8.94
N GLU A 138 14.36 20.23 9.52
CA GLU A 138 13.51 20.97 10.45
C GLU A 138 12.30 21.61 9.77
N LYS A 139 12.40 22.00 8.50
CA LYS A 139 11.24 22.47 7.71
C LYS A 139 10.22 21.33 7.54
N ARG A 140 10.69 20.13 7.19
CA ARG A 140 9.83 18.94 7.03
C ARG A 140 9.15 18.56 8.34
N LYS A 141 9.90 18.54 9.46
CA LYS A 141 9.34 18.30 10.79
C LYS A 141 8.30 19.35 11.19
N CYS A 142 8.59 20.62 10.95
CA CYS A 142 7.68 21.72 11.25
C CYS A 142 6.38 21.59 10.44
N ALA A 143 6.47 21.29 9.14
CA ALA A 143 5.30 21.07 8.29
C ALA A 143 4.43 19.90 8.77
N VAL A 144 5.04 18.77 9.16
CA VAL A 144 4.32 17.63 9.74
C VAL A 144 3.63 18.01 11.05
N ARG A 145 4.35 18.66 11.98
CA ARG A 145 3.79 19.10 13.26
C ARG A 145 2.60 20.04 13.08
N ALA A 146 2.76 21.04 12.22
CA ALA A 146 1.71 22.01 11.91
C ALA A 146 0.48 21.34 11.29
N TYR A 147 0.67 20.36 10.40
CA TYR A 147 -0.45 19.66 9.78
C TYR A 147 -1.20 18.76 10.75
N ILE A 148 -0.50 18.04 11.63
CA ILE A 148 -1.15 17.22 12.67
C ILE A 148 -1.94 18.12 13.63
N ALA A 149 -1.33 19.20 14.11
CA ALA A 149 -2.00 20.15 15.00
C ALA A 149 -3.22 20.82 14.35
N PHE A 150 -3.17 21.08 13.04
CA PHE A 150 -4.30 21.58 12.26
C PHE A 150 -5.47 20.59 12.21
N LEU A 151 -5.18 19.28 12.06
CA LEU A 151 -6.21 18.25 12.00
C LEU A 151 -6.81 17.94 13.37
N ASN A 152 -5.94 17.77 14.37
CA ASN A 152 -6.36 17.53 15.74
C ASN A 152 -5.29 18.05 16.73
N PRO A 153 -5.53 19.18 17.41
CA PRO A 153 -4.57 19.77 18.34
C PRO A 153 -4.45 19.01 19.67
N THR A 154 -5.35 18.06 19.97
CA THR A 154 -5.28 17.28 21.23
C THR A 154 -4.28 16.13 21.17
N ILE A 155 -3.89 15.71 19.96
CA ILE A 155 -2.94 14.61 19.77
C ILE A 155 -1.52 15.07 20.12
N MET A 156 -0.86 14.33 20.99
CA MET A 156 0.56 14.53 21.29
C MET A 156 1.42 13.93 20.17
N ALA A 157 2.00 14.78 19.32
CA ALA A 157 2.80 14.35 18.18
C ALA A 157 4.32 14.49 18.42
N ASP A 158 4.98 13.35 18.64
CA ASP A 158 6.44 13.24 18.73
C ASP A 158 7.07 13.11 17.35
N ILE A 159 7.55 14.23 16.82
CA ILE A 159 8.21 14.27 15.52
C ILE A 159 9.71 14.02 15.69
N VAL A 160 10.15 12.81 15.37
CA VAL A 160 11.53 12.34 15.60
C VAL A 160 12.29 12.17 14.30
N THR A 161 13.61 12.37 14.35
CA THR A 161 14.48 12.06 13.19
C THR A 161 14.72 10.55 13.13
N ILE A 162 14.44 9.92 11.99
CA ILE A 162 14.83 8.52 11.74
C ILE A 162 16.09 8.45 10.87
N ASN A 163 16.97 7.55 11.27
CA ASN A 163 18.35 7.47 10.81
C ASN A 163 18.68 6.11 10.18
N ASP A 164 17.70 5.22 10.19
CA ASP A 164 17.69 3.88 9.66
C ASP A 164 16.27 3.57 9.14
N PRO A 165 16.07 2.49 8.38
CA PRO A 165 14.77 2.17 7.78
C PRO A 165 13.64 1.84 8.76
N PHE A 166 13.93 1.58 10.04
CA PHE A 166 12.97 1.07 11.02
C PHE A 166 12.62 2.11 12.09
N GLY A 167 13.61 2.88 12.54
CA GLY A 167 13.45 3.94 13.53
C GLY A 167 12.80 3.45 14.83
N PRO A 168 11.91 4.24 15.47
CA PRO A 168 11.33 3.91 16.77
C PRO A 168 10.42 2.67 16.72
N ALA A 169 9.95 2.26 15.54
CA ALA A 169 8.97 1.20 15.39
C ALA A 169 9.45 -0.18 15.87
N ILE A 170 10.76 -0.42 15.95
CA ILE A 170 11.33 -1.70 16.41
C ILE A 170 11.86 -1.65 17.85
N VAL A 171 11.62 -0.55 18.57
CA VAL A 171 12.09 -0.34 19.95
C VAL A 171 11.01 0.11 20.91
N VAL A 172 9.94 0.76 20.44
CA VAL A 172 8.83 1.25 21.28
C VAL A 172 7.83 0.11 21.53
N PRO A 173 7.73 -0.44 22.76
CA PRO A 173 6.84 -1.58 23.05
C PRO A 173 5.36 -1.21 23.01
N GLU A 174 5.00 0.00 23.45
CA GLU A 174 3.62 0.47 23.60
C GLU A 174 2.96 0.84 22.27
N ALA A 175 3.73 0.85 21.18
CA ALA A 175 3.21 1.12 19.85
C ALA A 175 2.22 0.02 19.46
N ALA A 176 0.98 0.43 19.16
CA ALA A 176 -0.12 -0.49 18.88
C ALA A 176 -0.42 -0.58 17.37
N ALA A 177 -0.31 0.54 16.65
CA ALA A 177 -0.62 0.60 15.23
C ALA A 177 0.44 1.32 14.41
N MET A 178 0.55 0.95 13.14
CA MET A 178 1.39 1.62 12.16
C MET A 178 0.62 1.95 10.88
N VAL A 179 0.79 3.18 10.41
CA VAL A 179 0.20 3.64 9.15
C VAL A 179 1.26 3.71 8.04
N VAL A 180 0.97 3.10 6.90
CA VAL A 180 1.87 3.03 5.73
C VAL A 180 1.13 3.30 4.42
N SER A 181 1.88 3.64 3.38
CA SER A 181 1.37 3.59 2.01
C SER A 181 1.60 2.20 1.43
N THR A 182 0.99 1.91 0.29
CA THR A 182 1.30 0.69 -0.48
C THR A 182 2.79 0.57 -0.86
N GLU A 183 3.54 1.68 -0.93
CA GLU A 183 4.98 1.67 -1.23
C GLU A 183 5.83 1.18 -0.05
N THR A 184 5.39 1.44 1.17
CA THR A 184 6.13 1.12 2.39
C THR A 184 5.60 -0.11 3.12
N LEU A 185 4.64 -0.84 2.51
CA LEU A 185 4.00 -2.01 3.08
C LEU A 185 5.00 -3.16 3.36
N SER A 186 5.96 -3.40 2.47
CA SER A 186 7.01 -4.40 2.68
C SER A 186 7.90 -4.04 3.89
N GLY A 187 8.14 -2.75 4.12
CA GLY A 187 8.83 -2.25 5.31
C GLY A 187 8.05 -2.54 6.60
N ALA A 188 6.73 -2.35 6.59
CA ALA A 188 5.86 -2.67 7.73
C ALA A 188 5.90 -4.16 8.09
N ALA A 189 5.82 -5.04 7.08
CA ALA A 189 5.95 -6.48 7.29
C ALA A 189 7.30 -6.84 7.94
N LYS A 190 8.40 -6.23 7.47
CA LYS A 190 9.73 -6.44 8.03
C LYS A 190 9.84 -5.93 9.48
N ILE A 191 9.24 -4.78 9.79
CA ILE A 191 9.18 -4.23 11.16
C ILE A 191 8.50 -5.24 12.09
N ASN A 192 7.33 -5.79 11.71
CA ASN A 192 6.64 -6.77 12.53
C ASN A 192 7.47 -8.05 12.74
N SER A 193 8.20 -8.53 11.73
CA SER A 193 9.13 -9.65 11.90
C SER A 193 10.25 -9.34 12.91
N ILE A 194 10.82 -8.13 12.87
CA ILE A 194 11.86 -7.69 13.84
C ILE A 194 11.27 -7.56 15.24
N ARG A 195 10.07 -6.99 15.38
CA ARG A 195 9.37 -6.84 16.66
C ARG A 195 9.15 -8.19 17.33
N VAL A 196 8.61 -9.17 16.60
CA VAL A 196 8.43 -10.54 17.10
C VAL A 196 9.76 -11.16 17.53
N GLY A 197 10.81 -11.03 16.72
CA GLY A 197 12.14 -11.52 17.07
C GLY A 197 12.77 -10.85 18.30
N ARG A 198 12.25 -9.70 18.73
CA ARG A 198 12.67 -8.96 19.93
C ARG A 198 11.70 -9.10 21.10
N GLY A 199 10.67 -9.95 20.98
CA GLY A 199 9.64 -10.10 22.00
C GLY A 199 8.69 -8.91 22.13
N LEU A 200 8.61 -8.05 21.11
CA LEU A 200 7.67 -6.93 21.06
C LEU A 200 6.34 -7.35 20.41
N PRO A 201 5.19 -6.80 20.85
CA PRO A 201 3.90 -7.04 20.20
C PRO A 201 3.91 -6.60 18.74
N LYS A 202 3.19 -7.31 17.86
CA LYS A 202 3.00 -6.85 16.48
C LYS A 202 2.23 -5.53 16.44
N LEU A 203 2.52 -4.70 15.44
CA LEU A 203 1.75 -3.53 15.09
C LEU A 203 0.57 -3.93 14.20
N HIS A 204 -0.59 -3.37 14.47
CA HIS A 204 -1.72 -3.38 13.55
C HIS A 204 -1.37 -2.48 12.36
N ILE A 205 -1.31 -3.04 11.15
CA ILE A 205 -0.87 -2.27 9.97
C ILE A 205 -2.08 -1.70 9.27
N PHE A 206 -2.06 -0.39 9.03
CA PHE A 206 -3.06 0.32 8.25
C PHE A 206 -2.42 0.86 6.98
N ALA A 207 -2.95 0.49 5.82
CA ALA A 207 -2.39 0.85 4.53
C ALA A 207 -3.32 1.80 3.77
N CYS A 208 -2.73 2.81 3.16
CA CYS A 208 -3.39 3.70 2.23
C CYS A 208 -2.90 3.42 0.80
N ARG A 209 -3.83 3.22 -0.15
CA ARG A 209 -3.47 3.07 -1.56
C ARG A 209 -3.06 4.42 -2.16
N ARG A 210 -2.05 4.38 -3.03
CA ARG A 210 -1.76 5.49 -3.95
C ARG A 210 -2.82 5.51 -5.04
N THR A 211 -3.56 6.61 -5.18
CA THR A 211 -4.47 6.85 -6.30
C THR A 211 -3.78 7.72 -7.36
N GLU A 212 -4.17 7.62 -8.63
CA GLU A 212 -3.59 8.45 -9.71
C GLU A 212 -3.78 9.96 -9.48
N SER A 213 -4.84 10.36 -8.78
CA SER A 213 -5.09 11.74 -8.33
C SER A 213 -4.05 12.28 -7.32
N SER A 214 -3.20 11.41 -6.76
CA SER A 214 -2.11 11.76 -5.84
C SER A 214 -0.73 11.90 -6.53
N THR A 215 -0.72 12.12 -7.85
CA THR A 215 0.49 12.20 -8.70
C THR A 215 1.50 13.31 -8.34
N LEU A 216 1.17 14.23 -7.43
CA LEU A 216 2.19 15.01 -6.74
C LEU A 216 2.94 14.10 -5.76
N SER A 217 4.11 13.61 -6.18
CA SER A 217 5.13 13.01 -5.33
C SER A 217 6.26 14.01 -5.07
N SER A 218 7.03 13.84 -4.00
CA SER A 218 8.20 14.68 -3.74
C SER A 218 9.17 14.72 -4.95
N SER A 219 9.38 13.60 -5.64
CA SER A 219 10.23 13.55 -6.83
C SER A 219 9.66 14.36 -8.00
N CYS A 220 8.35 14.31 -8.23
CA CYS A 220 7.66 15.13 -9.22
C CYS A 220 7.78 16.63 -8.89
N ILE A 221 7.63 17.00 -7.63
CA ILE A 221 7.76 18.39 -7.17
C ILE A 221 9.18 18.91 -7.40
N ARG A 222 10.20 18.15 -6.97
CA ARG A 222 11.60 18.55 -7.19
C ARG A 222 11.95 18.67 -8.67
N ALA A 223 11.47 17.76 -9.52
CA ALA A 223 11.68 17.85 -10.96
C ALA A 223 11.06 19.12 -11.58
N LYS A 224 9.85 19.50 -11.15
CA LYS A 224 9.21 20.75 -11.59
C LYS A 224 9.96 22.00 -11.11
N ILE A 225 10.44 22.02 -9.86
CA ILE A 225 11.27 23.11 -9.32
C ILE A 225 12.61 23.22 -10.07
N ALA A 226 13.24 22.09 -10.40
CA ALA A 226 14.47 22.08 -11.18
C ALA A 226 14.24 22.67 -12.57
N ALA A 227 13.17 22.25 -13.27
CA ALA A 227 12.82 22.77 -14.59
C ALA A 227 12.53 24.27 -14.59
N SER A 228 11.86 24.79 -13.55
CA SER A 228 11.55 26.23 -13.44
C SER A 228 12.76 27.12 -13.11
N ARG A 229 13.89 26.54 -12.67
CA ARG A 229 15.13 27.28 -12.37
C ARG A 229 16.09 27.36 -13.56
N SER A 230 15.81 26.59 -14.61
CA SER A 230 16.60 26.56 -15.86
C SER A 230 16.06 27.53 -16.92
N HIS A 231 15.03 28.30 -16.59
CA HIS A 231 14.43 29.38 -17.38
C HIS A 231 14.61 30.71 -16.63
#